data_AF-A0A967F7P0-F1
#
_entry.id   AF-A0A967F7P0-F1
#
_cell.length_a   1.000
_cell.length_b   1.000
_cell.length_c   1.000
_cell.angle_alpha   90.00
_cell.angle_beta   90.00
_cell.angle_gamma   90.00
#
_symmetry.space_group_name_H-M   'P 1'
#
loop_
_entity.id
_entity.type
_entity.pdbx_description
1 polymer ?
#
loop_
_entity_poly.entity_id
_entity_poly.type
_entity_poly.pdbx_seq_one_letter_code
_entity_poly.pdbx_strand_id
1 'polypeptide(L)'
;YDWRHYLAVIQRKPGALRNGAPFAGMPDAFRQLQACLLKRPGGDREMVEILSLVLQHDEQAVLCAVELALEEGVPTKTHILNLL
;
A
#
# COMPACT_ATOMS: atom_id res chain seq x y z
N TYR A 1 -13.33 -11.40 3.31
CA TYR A 1 -12.49 -10.63 4.25
C TYR A 1 -12.18 -9.29 3.60
N ASP A 2 -12.33 -8.20 4.34
CA ASP A 2 -11.98 -6.86 3.87
C ASP A 2 -10.63 -6.46 4.49
N TRP A 3 -9.63 -6.25 3.65
CA TRP A 3 -8.25 -5.94 4.06
C TRP A 3 -8.14 -4.66 4.88
N ARG A 4 -9.08 -3.70 4.70
CA ARG A 4 -9.11 -2.43 5.42
C ARG A 4 -9.18 -2.61 6.94
N HIS A 5 -9.92 -3.63 7.38
CA HIS A 5 -10.07 -3.97 8.80
C HIS A 5 -8.74 -4.39 9.46
N TYR A 6 -7.72 -4.74 8.67
CA TYR A 6 -6.42 -5.21 9.15
C TYR A 6 -5.33 -4.11 9.11
N LEU A 7 -5.66 -2.89 8.66
CA LEU A 7 -4.68 -1.80 8.57
C LEU A 7 -4.06 -1.45 9.93
N ALA A 8 -4.87 -1.33 10.98
CA ALA A 8 -4.36 -1.09 12.33
C ALA A 8 -3.46 -2.23 12.85
N VAL A 9 -3.66 -3.46 12.37
CA VAL A 9 -2.84 -4.63 12.74
C VAL A 9 -1.47 -4.53 12.07
N ILE A 10 -1.42 -4.28 10.76
CA ILE A 10 -0.16 -4.21 10.03
C ILE A 10 0.67 -2.97 10.36
N GLN A 11 0.06 -1.88 10.82
CA GLN A 11 0.79 -0.74 11.39
C GLN A 11 1.67 -1.15 12.57
N ARG A 12 1.19 -2.06 13.42
CA ARG A 12 1.97 -2.59 14.55
C ARG A 12 2.86 -3.77 14.16
N LYS A 13 2.48 -4.51 13.12
CA LYS A 13 3.17 -5.72 12.64
C LYS A 13 3.29 -5.74 11.11
N PRO A 14 4.22 -4.97 10.52
CA PRO A 14 4.33 -4.84 9.06
C PRO A 14 4.57 -6.18 8.34
N GLY A 15 5.27 -7.12 8.99
CA GLY A 15 5.51 -8.45 8.43
C GLY A 15 4.24 -9.27 8.15
N ALA A 16 3.10 -8.96 8.80
CA ALA A 16 1.84 -9.65 8.53
C ALA A 16 1.28 -9.35 7.13
N LEU A 17 1.76 -8.28 6.50
CA LEU A 17 1.39 -7.91 5.13
C LEU A 17 1.89 -8.95 4.09
N ARG A 18 3.02 -9.62 4.33
CA ARG A 18 3.68 -10.49 3.34
C ARG A 18 2.86 -11.74 2.96
N ASN A 19 2.14 -12.30 3.94
CA ASN A 19 1.41 -13.56 3.78
C ASN A 19 -0.02 -13.49 4.34
N GLY A 20 -0.53 -12.29 4.63
CA GLY A 20 -1.85 -12.13 5.22
C GLY A 20 -2.94 -12.42 4.20
N ALA A 21 -3.72 -13.48 4.42
CA ALA A 21 -4.87 -13.85 3.58
C ALA A 21 -5.83 -12.68 3.26
N PRO A 22 -6.11 -11.71 4.17
CA PRO A 22 -6.93 -10.55 3.84
C PRO A 22 -6.36 -9.71 2.68
N PHE A 23 -5.04 -9.60 2.57
CA PHE A 23 -4.37 -8.74 1.57
C PHE A 23 -4.35 -9.34 0.16
N ALA A 24 -4.70 -10.62 0.01
CA ALA A 24 -4.89 -11.23 -1.31
C ALA A 24 -6.05 -10.58 -2.09
N GLY A 25 -7.03 -9.99 -1.39
CA GLY A 25 -8.18 -9.30 -1.99
C GLY A 25 -7.98 -7.81 -2.26
N MET A 26 -6.75 -7.30 -2.17
CA MET A 26 -6.48 -5.89 -2.51
C MET A 26 -6.62 -5.63 -4.02
N PRO A 27 -7.02 -4.40 -4.42
CA PRO A 27 -6.88 -3.91 -5.78
C PRO A 27 -5.50 -4.21 -6.40
N ASP A 28 -5.47 -4.45 -7.72
CA ASP A 28 -4.25 -4.86 -8.44
C ASP A 28 -3.10 -3.86 -8.26
N ALA A 29 -3.36 -2.56 -8.31
CA ALA A 29 -2.33 -1.54 -8.15
C ALA A 29 -1.63 -1.63 -6.78
N PHE A 30 -2.37 -1.87 -5.68
CA PHE A 30 -1.75 -2.11 -4.37
C PHE A 30 -0.94 -3.42 -4.33
N ARG A 31 -1.39 -4.49 -5.01
CA ARG A 31 -0.61 -5.74 -5.12
C ARG A 31 0.68 -5.53 -5.92
N GLN A 32 0.64 -4.75 -7.00
CA GLN A 32 1.82 -4.39 -7.79
C GLN A 32 2.80 -3.52 -6.99
N LEU A 33 2.29 -2.49 -6.30
CA LEU A 33 3.08 -1.65 -5.40
C LEU A 33 3.76 -2.49 -4.32
N GLN A 34 3.04 -3.41 -3.68
CA GLN A 34 3.59 -4.35 -2.71
C GLN A 34 4.73 -5.17 -3.31
N ALA A 35 4.55 -5.73 -4.51
CA ALA A 35 5.58 -6.51 -5.18
C ALA A 35 6.84 -5.68 -5.52
N CYS A 36 6.67 -4.39 -5.82
CA CYS A 36 7.78 -3.45 -6.02
C CYS A 36 8.52 -3.15 -4.72
N LEU A 37 7.81 -2.79 -3.66
CA LEU A 37 8.39 -2.37 -2.39
C LEU A 37 9.03 -3.52 -1.61
N LEU A 38 8.43 -4.71 -1.59
CA LEU A 38 8.96 -5.86 -0.84
C LEU A 38 10.32 -6.37 -1.35
N LYS A 39 10.78 -5.92 -2.53
CA LYS A 39 12.14 -6.19 -3.03
C LYS A 39 13.24 -5.41 -2.29
N ARG A 40 12.85 -4.38 -1.52
CA ARG A 40 13.77 -3.45 -0.87
C ARG A 40 13.71 -3.61 0.66
N PRO A 41 14.83 -3.44 1.39
CA PRO A 41 14.80 -3.39 2.85
C PRO A 41 13.86 -2.29 3.35
N GLY A 42 12.95 -2.62 4.26
CA GLY A 42 11.98 -1.67 4.82
C GLY A 42 10.74 -1.41 3.96
N GLY A 43 10.63 -2.02 2.78
CA GLY A 43 9.48 -1.80 1.89
C GLY A 43 8.14 -2.32 2.44
N ASP A 44 8.15 -3.25 3.40
CA ASP A 44 6.94 -3.63 4.12
C ASP A 44 6.40 -2.51 5.00
N ARG A 45 7.27 -1.74 5.66
CA ARG A 45 6.87 -0.55 6.42
C ARG A 45 6.33 0.53 5.50
N GLU A 46 7.04 0.83 4.41
CA GLU A 46 6.59 1.84 3.44
C GLU A 46 5.23 1.45 2.83
N MET A 47 5.05 0.19 2.45
CA MET A 47 3.77 -0.32 1.94
C MET A 47 2.64 -0.17 2.97
N VAL A 48 2.90 -0.47 4.25
CA VAL A 48 1.93 -0.27 5.33
C VAL A 48 1.57 1.20 5.50
N GLU A 49 2.54 2.11 5.43
CA GLU A 49 2.30 3.55 5.52
C GLU A 49 1.45 4.05 4.37
N ILE A 50 1.68 3.57 3.14
CA ILE A 50 0.86 3.91 1.96
C ILE A 50 -0.56 3.36 2.11
N LEU A 51 -0.73 2.09 2.49
CA LEU A 51 -2.07 1.52 2.72
C LEU A 51 -2.82 2.25 3.84
N SER A 52 -2.10 2.80 4.82
CA SER A 52 -2.68 3.57 5.92
C SER A 52 -3.24 4.92 5.46
N LEU A 53 -2.85 5.43 4.29
CA LEU A 53 -3.42 6.66 3.72
C LEU A 53 -4.93 6.53 3.48
N VAL A 54 -5.43 5.32 3.24
CA VAL A 54 -6.87 5.03 3.08
C VAL A 54 -7.67 5.28 4.37
N LEU A 55 -7.00 5.40 5.53
CA LEU A 55 -7.67 5.81 6.78
C LEU A 55 -7.88 7.33 6.88
N GLN A 56 -7.21 8.10 6.03
CA GLN A 56 -7.16 9.57 6.08
C GLN A 56 -7.69 10.22 4.80
N HIS A 57 -7.64 9.50 3.68
CA HIS A 57 -8.04 9.94 2.35
C HIS A 57 -9.09 8.99 1.77
N ASP A 58 -9.79 9.46 0.75
CA ASP A 58 -10.64 8.58 -0.05
C ASP A 58 -9.80 7.45 -0.68
N GLU A 59 -10.32 6.23 -0.64
CA GLU A 59 -9.60 5.06 -1.14
C GLU A 59 -9.32 5.14 -2.63
N GLN A 60 -10.28 5.63 -3.42
CA GLN A 60 -10.09 5.75 -4.87
C GLN A 60 -9.01 6.79 -5.17
N ALA A 61 -8.94 7.89 -4.41
CA ALA A 61 -7.84 8.84 -4.53
C ALA A 61 -6.47 8.19 -4.27
N VAL A 62 -6.34 7.39 -3.20
CA VAL A 62 -5.10 6.64 -2.90
C VAL A 62 -4.78 5.61 -3.97
N LEU A 63 -5.79 4.91 -4.49
CA LEU A 63 -5.62 3.93 -5.54
C LEU A 63 -5.12 4.59 -6.84
N CYS A 64 -5.75 5.68 -7.29
CA CYS A 64 -5.34 6.43 -8.46
C CYS A 64 -3.92 7.01 -8.32
N ALA A 65 -3.57 7.56 -7.15
CA ALA A 65 -2.22 8.04 -6.87
C ALA A 65 -1.16 6.91 -6.96
N VAL A 66 -1.51 5.70 -6.50
CA VAL A 66 -0.64 4.52 -6.64
C VAL A 66 -0.50 4.07 -8.10
N GLU A 67 -1.58 4.05 -8.86
CA GLU A 67 -1.56 3.73 -10.29
C GLU A 67 -0.63 4.69 -11.06
N LEU A 68 -0.81 6.00 -10.87
CA LEU A 68 0.05 7.01 -11.48
C LEU A 68 1.52 6.88 -11.06
N ALA A 69 1.80 6.65 -9.77
CA ALA A 69 3.16 6.45 -9.29
C ALA A 69 3.84 5.20 -9.88
N LEU A 70 3.06 4.14 -10.15
CA LEU A 70 3.54 2.94 -10.83
C LEU A 70 3.81 3.20 -12.32
N GLU A 71 2.90 3.91 -13.00
CA GLU A 71 3.04 4.30 -14.42
C GLU A 71 4.27 5.20 -14.65
N GLU A 72 4.52 6.14 -13.74
CA GLU A 72 5.70 7.02 -13.78
C GLU A 72 6.99 6.32 -13.33
N GLY A 73 6.91 5.08 -12.84
CA GLY A 73 8.07 4.32 -12.38
C GLY A 73 8.67 4.83 -11.06
N VAL A 74 7.94 5.66 -10.32
CA VAL A 74 8.35 6.22 -9.02
C VAL A 74 7.39 5.77 -7.89
N PRO A 75 7.28 4.45 -7.61
CA PRO A 75 6.35 3.93 -6.61
C PRO A 75 6.90 4.11 -5.18
N THR A 76 6.97 5.36 -4.72
CA THR A 76 7.44 5.74 -3.37
C THR A 76 6.33 6.45 -2.62
N LYS A 77 6.32 6.33 -1.29
CA LYS A 77 5.33 7.01 -0.45
C LYS A 77 5.28 8.51 -0.68
N THR A 78 6.44 9.16 -0.76
CA THR A 78 6.53 10.62 -0.98
C THR A 78 5.89 11.02 -2.30
N HIS A 79 6.16 10.27 -3.36
CA HIS A 79 5.59 10.56 -4.67
C HIS A 79 4.07 10.36 -4.71
N ILE A 80 3.59 9.27 -4.11
CA ILE A 80 2.15 9.00 -3.95
C ILE A 80 1.46 10.13 -3.17
N LEU A 81 2.06 10.62 -2.08
CA LEU A 81 1.53 11.75 -1.31
C LEU A 81 1.46 13.05 -2.12
N ASN A 82 2.36 13.27 -3.08
CA ASN A 82 2.33 14.46 -3.95
C ASN A 82 1.21 14.40 -5.00
N LEU A 83 0.64 13.21 -5.24
CA LEU A 83 -0.44 12.96 -6.19
C LEU A 83 -1.84 12.98 -5.52
N LEU A 84 -1.90 13.14 -4.19
CA LEU A 84 -3.12 13.21 -3.36
C LEU A 84 -3.52 14.64 -3.04
#